data_AF-A0A848HM63-F1
#
_entry.id   AF-A0A848HM63-F1
#
_cell.length_a   1.000
_cell.length_b   1.000
_cell.length_c   1.000
_cell.angle_alpha   90.00
_cell.angle_beta   90.00
_cell.angle_gamma   90.00
#
_symmetry.space_group_name_H-M   'P 1'
#
loop_
_entity.id
_entity.type
_entity.pdbx_description
1 polymer ?
#
loop_
_entity_poly.entity_id
_entity_poly.type
_entity_poly.pdbx_seq_one_letter_code
_entity_poly.pdbx_strand_id
1 'polypeptide(L)'
;MIMSVVLALILLFGASYAKTVSAAEDKAIKPFQAHIPQAQIDDLRRRIAATRFLERETVDDFSQGVQLAKLKPLVEYWGTKYDWRKAEAKLNALPQFVTNIAALIKK
;
A
#
# COMPACT_ATOMS: atom_id res chain seq x y z
N MET A 1 57.82 7.46 -12.20
CA MET A 1 57.48 6.17 -11.56
C MET A 1 56.12 6.23 -10.83
N ILE A 2 55.12 6.94 -11.38
CA ILE A 2 53.80 7.17 -10.74
C ILE A 2 52.64 6.64 -11.62
N MET A 3 52.93 6.16 -12.84
CA MET A 3 51.90 5.70 -13.80
C MET A 3 51.49 4.23 -13.69
N SER A 4 52.03 3.46 -12.72
CA SER A 4 51.71 2.02 -12.57
C SER A 4 50.75 1.68 -11.43
N VAL A 5 50.47 2.61 -10.50
CA VAL A 5 49.62 2.32 -9.33
C VAL A 5 48.13 2.54 -9.62
N VAL A 6 47.79 3.38 -10.61
CA VAL A 6 46.40 3.69 -10.95
C VAL A 6 45.69 2.52 -11.65
N LEU A 7 46.42 1.67 -12.40
CA LEU A 7 45.83 0.53 -13.11
C LEU A 7 45.44 -0.63 -12.18
N ALA A 8 46.12 -0.78 -11.03
CA ALA A 8 45.82 -1.84 -10.05
C ALA A 8 44.59 -1.54 -9.18
N LEU A 9 44.24 -0.27 -8.98
CA LEU A 9 43.07 0.13 -8.19
C LEU A 9 41.75 0.03 -8.98
N ILE A 10 41.80 0.01 -10.32
CA ILE A 10 40.60 -0.14 -11.15
C ILE A 10 40.16 -1.62 -11.26
N LEU A 11 41.07 -2.58 -11.02
CA LEU A 11 40.74 -4.01 -11.07
C LEU A 11 40.17 -4.57 -9.76
N LEU A 12 40.41 -3.92 -8.61
CA LEU A 12 39.88 -4.38 -7.30
C LEU A 12 38.48 -3.83 -6.97
N PHE A 13 38.01 -2.77 -7.64
CA PHE A 13 36.63 -2.27 -7.50
C PHE A 13 35.65 -2.85 -8.53
N GLY A 14 36.14 -3.35 -9.67
CA GLY A 14 35.30 -3.88 -10.75
C GLY A 14 34.61 -5.22 -10.45
N ALA A 15 35.15 -6.03 -9.53
CA ALA A 15 34.63 -7.36 -9.24
C ALA A 15 33.52 -7.39 -8.17
N SER A 16 33.33 -6.31 -7.39
CA SER A 16 32.25 -6.25 -6.38
C SER A 16 30.94 -5.64 -6.90
N TYR A 17 30.96 -4.97 -8.04
CA TYR A 17 29.72 -4.48 -8.69
C TYR A 17 29.03 -5.56 -9.54
N ALA A 18 29.77 -6.55 -10.02
CA ALA A 18 29.25 -7.61 -10.89
C ALA A 18 28.44 -8.69 -10.13
N LYS A 19 28.36 -8.62 -8.80
CA LYS A 19 27.79 -9.71 -7.96
C LYS A 19 26.43 -9.43 -7.32
N THR A 20 25.72 -8.35 -7.69
CA THR A 20 24.40 -8.05 -7.09
C THR A 20 23.27 -7.71 -8.06
N VAL A 21 23.48 -7.80 -9.38
CA VAL A 21 22.39 -7.61 -10.37
C VAL A 21 22.30 -8.81 -11.30
N SER A 22 22.25 -10.00 -10.70
CA SER A 22 21.65 -11.17 -11.35
C SER A 22 20.68 -11.83 -10.37
N ALA A 23 19.76 -11.03 -9.84
CA ALA A 23 18.42 -11.53 -9.60
C ALA A 23 17.73 -11.39 -10.96
N ALA A 24 17.61 -12.49 -11.70
CA ALA A 24 16.66 -12.54 -12.81
C ALA A 24 15.34 -11.94 -12.30
N GLU A 25 14.83 -10.90 -12.98
CA GLU A 25 13.55 -10.30 -12.63
C GLU A 25 12.53 -11.42 -12.50
N ASP A 26 12.05 -11.68 -11.27
CA ASP A 26 11.07 -12.73 -11.01
C ASP A 26 9.73 -12.27 -11.58
N LYS A 27 9.56 -12.47 -12.89
CA LYS A 27 8.38 -12.18 -13.70
C LYS A 27 7.29 -13.25 -13.52
N ALA A 28 7.45 -14.18 -12.58
CA ALA A 28 6.45 -15.22 -12.36
C ALA A 28 5.12 -14.58 -11.92
N ILE A 29 4.03 -15.06 -12.51
CA ILE A 29 2.68 -14.72 -12.11
C ILE A 29 2.32 -15.63 -10.93
N LYS A 30 2.14 -15.05 -9.75
CA LYS A 30 1.86 -15.78 -8.50
C LYS A 30 0.41 -15.56 -8.06
N PRO A 31 -0.32 -16.61 -7.64
CA PRO A 31 -1.63 -16.43 -7.04
C PRO A 31 -1.58 -15.47 -5.86
N PHE A 32 -2.61 -14.64 -5.73
CA PHE A 32 -2.79 -13.70 -4.64
C PHE A 32 -4.14 -13.93 -3.99
N GLN A 33 -4.15 -13.88 -2.65
CA GLN A 33 -5.37 -13.82 -1.85
C GLN A 33 -5.19 -12.67 -0.86
N ALA A 34 -6.19 -11.81 -0.79
CA ALA A 34 -6.22 -10.75 0.21
C ALA A 34 -6.43 -11.40 1.59
N HIS A 35 -5.52 -11.09 2.52
CA HIS A 35 -5.68 -11.43 3.92
C HIS A 35 -5.44 -10.18 4.76
N ILE A 36 -6.50 -9.69 5.38
CA ILE A 36 -6.50 -8.51 6.23
C ILE A 36 -6.48 -8.99 7.69
N PRO A 37 -5.37 -8.78 8.43
CA PRO A 37 -5.29 -9.18 9.83
C PRO A 37 -6.37 -8.51 10.67
N GLN A 38 -6.95 -9.24 11.63
CA GLN A 38 -8.00 -8.71 12.51
C GLN A 38 -7.55 -7.43 13.23
N ALA A 39 -6.29 -7.38 13.67
CA ALA A 39 -5.71 -6.21 14.31
C ALA A 39 -5.77 -4.94 13.44
N GLN A 40 -5.69 -5.05 12.11
CA GLN A 40 -5.82 -3.90 11.21
C GLN A 40 -7.27 -3.43 11.08
N ILE A 41 -8.23 -4.36 11.10
CA ILE A 41 -9.66 -4.02 11.11
C ILE A 41 -10.03 -3.35 12.44
N ASP A 42 -9.52 -3.86 13.55
CA ASP A 42 -9.76 -3.28 14.87
C ASP A 42 -9.12 -1.89 14.98
N ASP A 43 -7.91 -1.71 14.46
CA ASP A 43 -7.25 -0.41 14.40
C ASP A 43 -8.04 0.59 13.54
N LEU A 44 -8.51 0.16 12.38
CA LEU A 44 -9.39 0.96 11.52
C LEU A 44 -10.64 1.41 12.28
N ARG A 45 -11.32 0.50 12.97
CA ARG A 45 -12.52 0.84 13.77
C ARG A 45 -12.22 1.83 14.88
N ARG A 46 -11.09 1.68 15.59
CA ARG A 46 -10.64 2.65 16.60
C ARG A 46 -10.42 4.03 15.99
N ARG A 47 -9.77 4.12 14.84
CA ARG A 47 -9.52 5.40 14.16
C ARG A 47 -10.80 6.07 13.68
N ILE A 48 -11.75 5.29 13.17
CA ILE A 48 -13.07 5.79 12.77
C ILE A 48 -13.84 6.31 13.98
N ALA A 49 -13.83 5.58 15.09
CA ALA A 49 -14.47 6.01 16.35
C ALA A 49 -13.84 7.29 16.93
N ALA A 50 -12.54 7.50 16.71
CA ALA A 50 -11.83 8.70 17.16
C ALA A 50 -12.00 9.91 16.22
N THR A 51 -12.91 9.85 15.24
CA THR A 51 -13.13 10.95 14.28
C THR A 51 -13.54 12.23 15.01
N ARG A 52 -12.77 13.30 14.79
CA ARG A 52 -13.12 14.65 15.25
C ARG A 52 -13.88 15.35 14.14
N PHE A 53 -15.16 15.64 14.37
CA PHE A 53 -15.98 16.38 13.42
C PHE A 53 -15.71 17.87 13.55
N LEU A 54 -15.63 18.56 12.40
CA LEU A 54 -15.64 20.02 12.34
C LEU A 54 -17.07 20.55 12.54
N GLU A 55 -17.18 21.86 12.68
CA GLU A 55 -18.45 22.56 12.67
C GLU A 55 -19.20 22.36 11.35
N ARG A 56 -20.52 22.59 11.37
CA ARG A 56 -21.37 22.47 10.20
C ARG A 56 -21.00 23.55 9.17
N GLU A 57 -21.19 23.21 7.89
CA GLU A 57 -21.00 24.10 6.76
C GLU A 57 -21.92 25.34 6.83
N THR A 58 -21.52 26.42 6.17
CA THR A 58 -22.25 27.70 6.19
C THR A 58 -23.35 27.79 5.14
N VAL A 59 -23.38 26.85 4.19
CA VAL A 59 -24.32 26.81 3.07
C VAL A 59 -25.06 25.47 3.07
N ASP A 60 -26.30 25.48 2.57
CA ASP A 60 -27.14 24.27 2.53
C ASP A 60 -26.97 23.43 1.24
N ASP A 61 -26.09 23.84 0.33
CA ASP A 61 -25.75 23.10 -0.90
C ASP A 61 -24.43 22.33 -0.78
N PHE A 62 -23.94 21.75 -1.88
CA PHE A 62 -22.68 20.98 -1.93
C PHE A 62 -21.49 21.80 -2.42
N SER A 63 -21.61 23.12 -2.54
CA SER A 63 -20.54 23.98 -3.09
C SER A 63 -19.28 23.97 -2.24
N GLN A 64 -19.41 23.67 -0.94
CA GLN A 64 -18.30 23.52 0.01
C GLN A 64 -17.89 22.05 0.25
N GLY A 65 -18.44 21.10 -0.51
CA GLY A 65 -18.13 19.68 -0.40
C GLY A 65 -19.20 18.85 0.30
N VAL A 66 -18.78 17.70 0.85
CA VAL A 66 -19.69 16.74 1.49
C VAL A 66 -20.19 17.31 2.81
N GLN A 67 -21.50 17.49 2.90
CA GLN A 67 -22.15 17.98 4.12
C GLN A 67 -21.96 17.03 5.32
N LEU A 68 -21.74 17.59 6.50
CA LEU A 68 -21.54 16.87 7.75
C LEU A 68 -22.70 15.90 8.06
N ALA A 69 -23.93 16.29 7.69
CA ALA A 69 -25.12 15.46 7.86
C ALA A 69 -25.08 14.16 7.02
N LYS A 70 -24.33 14.13 5.92
CA LYS A 70 -24.09 12.93 5.10
C LYS A 70 -22.88 12.14 5.58
N LEU A 71 -21.85 12.81 6.09
CA LEU A 71 -20.63 12.17 6.56
C LEU A 71 -20.83 11.38 7.86
N LYS A 72 -21.57 11.93 8.84
CA LYS A 72 -21.77 11.28 10.15
C LYS A 72 -22.36 9.85 10.04
N PRO A 73 -23.45 9.62 9.28
CA PRO A 73 -23.99 8.27 9.09
C PRO A 73 -23.00 7.32 8.40
N LEU A 74 -22.18 7.84 7.48
CA LEU A 74 -21.17 7.03 6.78
C LEU A 74 -20.08 6.58 7.75
N VAL A 75 -19.55 7.49 8.57
CA VAL A 75 -18.56 7.18 9.61
C VAL A 75 -19.11 6.14 10.59
N GLU A 76 -20.35 6.32 11.05
CA GLU A 76 -21.00 5.35 11.95
C GLU A 76 -21.11 3.97 11.29
N TYR A 77 -21.59 3.91 10.05
CA TYR A 77 -21.76 2.65 9.33
C TYR A 77 -20.43 1.91 9.17
N TRP A 78 -19.37 2.59 8.76
CA TRP A 78 -18.05 1.99 8.58
C TRP A 78 -17.41 1.53 9.90
N GLY A 79 -17.62 2.29 10.97
CA GLY A 79 -17.07 1.97 12.29
C GLY A 79 -17.77 0.80 12.98
N THR A 80 -19.06 0.60 12.71
CA THR A 80 -19.89 -0.30 13.55
C THR A 80 -20.61 -1.39 12.75
N LYS A 81 -21.12 -1.10 11.56
CA LYS A 81 -22.05 -1.97 10.83
C LYS A 81 -21.42 -2.65 9.61
N TYR A 82 -20.35 -2.08 9.05
CA TYR A 82 -19.70 -2.66 7.87
C TYR A 82 -18.95 -3.95 8.21
N ASP A 83 -19.28 -5.01 7.47
CA ASP A 83 -18.63 -6.31 7.57
C ASP A 83 -17.44 -6.40 6.60
N TRP A 84 -16.25 -6.13 7.14
CA TRP A 84 -14.98 -6.23 6.43
C TRP A 84 -14.66 -7.65 5.94
N ARG A 85 -15.14 -8.69 6.62
CA ARG A 85 -14.92 -10.08 6.21
C ARG A 85 -15.76 -10.45 4.99
N LYS A 86 -16.97 -9.90 4.89
CA LYS A 86 -17.78 -10.00 3.67
C LYS A 86 -17.09 -9.35 2.47
N ALA A 87 -16.44 -8.20 2.67
CA ALA A 87 -15.69 -7.52 1.62
C ALA A 87 -14.45 -8.32 1.19
N GLU A 88 -13.69 -8.85 2.13
CA GLU A 88 -12.53 -9.73 1.88
C GLU A 88 -12.93 -10.99 1.11
N ALA A 89 -14.02 -11.65 1.52
CA ALA A 89 -14.56 -12.81 0.82
C ALA A 89 -14.98 -12.46 -0.62
N LYS A 90 -15.62 -11.31 -0.83
CA LYS A 90 -16.00 -10.84 -2.16
C LYS A 90 -14.78 -10.54 -3.03
N LEU A 91 -13.72 -9.94 -2.46
CA LEU A 91 -12.48 -9.67 -3.17
C LEU A 91 -11.81 -10.97 -3.61
N ASN A 92 -11.76 -11.96 -2.73
CA ASN A 92 -11.16 -13.28 -3.00
C ASN A 92 -12.06 -14.23 -3.80
N ALA A 93 -13.29 -13.84 -4.16
CA ALA A 93 -14.17 -14.65 -4.98
C ALA A 93 -13.67 -14.82 -6.43
N LEU A 94 -12.76 -13.93 -6.87
CA LEU A 94 -12.13 -14.00 -8.18
C LEU A 94 -10.64 -14.39 -8.04
N PRO A 95 -10.10 -15.18 -8.99
CA PRO A 95 -8.66 -15.43 -9.06
C PRO A 95 -7.89 -14.11 -9.20
N GLN A 96 -6.98 -13.86 -8.27
CA GLN A 96 -6.09 -12.70 -8.29
C GLN A 96 -4.64 -13.17 -8.41
N PHE A 97 -3.80 -12.33 -9.01
CA PHE A 97 -2.39 -12.64 -9.23
C PHE A 97 -1.52 -11.40 -9.05
N VAL A 98 -0.27 -11.62 -8.68
CA VAL A 98 0.78 -10.60 -8.61
C VAL A 98 1.97 -11.05 -9.46
N THR A 99 2.59 -10.11 -10.16
CA THR A 99 3.82 -10.34 -10.91
C THR A 99 4.71 -9.11 -10.78
N ASN A 100 6.03 -9.31 -10.79
CA ASN A 100 6.96 -8.18 -10.78
C ASN A 100 7.13 -7.67 -12.21
N ILE A 101 6.64 -6.46 -12.44
CA ILE A 101 7.02 -5.67 -13.59
C ILE A 101 8.17 -4.79 -13.13
N ALA A 102 9.29 -4.84 -13.85
CA ALA A 102 10.48 -4.06 -13.55
C ALA A 102 10.09 -2.62 -13.21
N ALA A 103 10.46 -2.22 -11.98
CA ALA A 103 10.29 -0.92 -11.32
C ALA A 103 9.14 -0.69 -10.29
N LEU A 104 8.15 -1.56 -10.04
CA LEU A 104 7.03 -1.13 -9.13
C LEU A 104 6.40 -2.15 -8.16
N ILE A 105 7.15 -3.11 -7.61
CA ILE A 105 6.74 -3.76 -6.34
C ILE A 105 7.94 -3.86 -5.40
N LYS A 106 8.21 -2.79 -4.65
CA LYS A 106 8.97 -2.92 -3.40
C LYS A 106 7.96 -3.13 -2.28
N LYS A 107 7.99 -4.32 -1.67
CA LYS A 107 7.33 -4.60 -0.41
C LYS A 107 8.23 -4.19 0.75
#